data_AF-A0A841DET1-F1
#
_entry.id   AF-A0A841DET1-F1
#
_cell.length_a   1.000
_cell.length_b   1.000
_cell.length_c   1.000
_cell.angle_alpha   90.00
_cell.angle_beta   90.00
_cell.angle_gamma   90.00
#
_symmetry.space_group_name_H-M   'P 1'
#
loop_
_entity.id
_entity.type
_entity.pdbx_description
1 polymer ?
#
loop_
_entity_poly.entity_id
_entity_poly.type
_entity_poly.pdbx_seq_one_letter_code
_entity_poly.pdbx_strand_id
1 'polypeptide(L)'
;MPAVALPAVRAWTPGAGEIEPAAKAVAVAAVVKLLQPAGTRSAVDVIDAQYGGILTDTASVLVPCRVYTISGGKVITGGTTVDVRLSKTNGSWRVTALHPAQPGKAITALSTAARQVLSNGQITLPPASAADIRSGQVHDSVLTTMLELAKTYRIGVSVIRSGHPLDVFGTTRPSDHPRGRAFDTWQLNGRAVVSPTTSRSLITGYMHAAESIGSYNVGGPYQLSGAAFFSDRTHHDHVHAGFRT
;
A
#
# COMPACT_ATOMS: atom_id res chain seq x y z
N MET A 1 22.73 31.87 3.88
CA MET A 1 22.57 30.43 3.53
C MET A 1 21.35 30.30 2.64
N PRO A 2 21.39 29.48 1.56
CA PRO A 2 20.21 29.30 0.70
C PRO A 2 19.05 28.73 1.51
N ALA A 3 17.83 29.24 1.26
CA ALA A 3 16.63 28.77 1.93
C ALA A 3 16.37 27.30 1.56
N VAL A 4 16.15 26.45 2.57
CA VAL A 4 15.78 25.05 2.33
C VAL A 4 14.45 25.00 1.58
N ALA A 5 14.41 24.20 0.52
CA ALA A 5 13.25 24.00 -0.34
C ALA A 5 12.70 22.59 -0.18
N LEU A 6 11.39 22.45 -0.32
CA LEU A 6 10.73 21.15 -0.41
C LEU A 6 11.05 20.51 -1.76
N PRO A 7 11.08 19.17 -1.85
CA PRO A 7 11.23 18.50 -3.13
C PRO A 7 10.04 18.81 -4.04
N ALA A 8 10.29 18.82 -5.36
CA ALA A 8 9.23 18.81 -6.34
C ALA A 8 8.55 17.43 -6.31
N VAL A 9 7.24 17.41 -6.11
CA VAL A 9 6.42 16.20 -6.12
C VAL A 9 5.53 16.21 -7.35
N ARG A 10 5.41 15.06 -8.00
CA ARG A 10 4.51 14.91 -9.16
C ARG A 10 3.09 14.70 -8.66
N ALA A 11 2.13 15.40 -9.25
CA ALA A 11 0.73 15.11 -9.02
C ALA A 11 0.41 13.68 -9.47
N TRP A 12 -0.15 12.87 -8.57
CA TRP A 12 -0.58 11.52 -8.90
C TRP A 12 -1.84 11.56 -9.77
N THR A 13 -1.90 10.67 -10.75
CA THR A 13 -3.04 10.49 -11.64
C THR A 13 -3.28 8.99 -11.84
N PRO A 14 -4.54 8.53 -11.93
CA PRO A 14 -4.83 7.13 -12.21
C PRO A 14 -4.12 6.62 -13.48
N GLY A 15 -3.61 5.39 -13.43
CA GLY A 15 -3.03 4.71 -14.59
C GLY A 15 -4.09 4.27 -15.61
N ALA A 16 -3.66 3.94 -16.83
CA ALA A 16 -4.55 3.54 -17.92
C ALA A 16 -5.29 2.21 -17.69
N GLY A 17 -4.79 1.34 -16.81
CA GLY A 17 -5.43 0.07 -16.48
C GLY A 17 -6.37 0.12 -15.28
N GLU A 18 -6.58 1.31 -14.70
CA GLU A 18 -7.35 1.46 -13.48
C GLU A 18 -8.83 1.18 -13.67
N ILE A 19 -9.42 0.43 -12.73
CA ILE A 19 -10.87 0.32 -12.63
C ILE A 19 -11.40 1.49 -11.79
N GLU A 20 -12.53 2.07 -12.19
CA GLU A 20 -13.18 3.19 -11.47
C GLU A 20 -12.18 4.33 -11.11
N PRO A 21 -11.35 4.84 -12.05
CA PRO A 21 -10.26 5.78 -11.75
C PRO A 21 -10.75 7.08 -11.07
N ALA A 22 -12.01 7.45 -11.27
CA ALA A 22 -12.65 8.58 -10.59
C ALA A 22 -12.69 8.41 -9.06
N ALA A 23 -12.91 7.20 -8.54
CA ALA A 23 -12.89 6.94 -7.10
C ALA A 23 -11.50 7.23 -6.51
N LYS A 24 -10.44 6.74 -7.17
CA LYS A 24 -9.05 6.97 -6.77
C LYS A 24 -8.67 8.44 -6.86
N ALA A 25 -9.07 9.13 -7.92
CA ALA A 25 -8.81 10.57 -8.07
C ALA A 25 -9.45 11.39 -6.93
N VAL A 26 -10.71 11.08 -6.58
CA VAL A 26 -11.40 11.72 -5.45
C VAL A 26 -10.71 11.41 -4.12
N ALA A 27 -10.28 10.16 -3.92
CA ALA A 27 -9.57 9.75 -2.71
C ALA A 27 -8.22 10.47 -2.56
N VAL A 28 -7.41 10.49 -3.62
CA VAL A 28 -6.10 11.16 -3.63
C VAL A 28 -6.24 12.66 -3.37
N ALA A 29 -7.22 13.33 -3.99
CA ALA A 29 -7.46 14.75 -3.76
C ALA A 29 -7.80 15.03 -2.28
N ALA A 30 -8.62 14.18 -1.64
CA ALA A 30 -8.95 14.32 -0.23
C ALA A 30 -7.73 14.09 0.68
N VAL A 31 -6.87 13.13 0.35
CA VAL A 31 -5.65 12.84 1.13
C VAL A 31 -4.62 13.96 1.01
N VAL A 32 -4.40 14.50 -0.20
CA VAL A 32 -3.53 15.67 -0.38
C VAL A 32 -4.04 16.85 0.44
N LYS A 33 -5.36 17.11 0.41
CA LYS A 33 -5.98 18.16 1.24
C LYS A 33 -5.78 17.93 2.74
N LEU A 34 -5.90 16.68 3.19
CA LEU A 34 -5.70 16.29 4.59
C LEU A 34 -4.26 16.52 5.05
N LEU A 35 -3.29 16.12 4.23
CA LEU A 35 -1.86 16.10 4.60
C LEU A 35 -1.11 17.39 4.26
N GLN A 36 -1.73 18.29 3.48
CA GLN A 36 -1.20 19.61 3.14
C GLN A 36 -2.20 20.71 3.52
N PRO A 37 -2.48 20.90 4.82
CA PRO A 37 -3.38 21.96 5.26
C PRO A 37 -2.80 23.35 4.94
N ALA A 38 -3.70 24.29 4.65
CA ALA A 38 -3.34 25.67 4.31
C ALA A 38 -2.41 26.29 5.37
N GLY A 39 -1.39 27.02 4.93
CA GLY A 39 -0.41 27.66 5.81
C GLY A 39 0.73 26.75 6.28
N THR A 40 0.70 25.43 5.99
CA THR A 40 1.83 24.53 6.26
C THR A 40 2.74 24.43 5.05
N ARG A 41 4.04 24.64 5.24
CA ARG A 41 5.05 24.39 4.20
C ARG A 41 5.36 22.89 4.16
N SER A 42 4.48 22.12 3.51
CA SER A 42 4.65 20.69 3.25
C SER A 42 4.47 20.34 1.78
N ALA A 43 5.01 19.19 1.37
CA ALA A 43 4.76 18.57 0.07
C ALA A 43 4.33 17.11 0.28
N VAL A 44 3.29 16.69 -0.43
CA VAL A 44 2.73 15.33 -0.35
C VAL A 44 3.04 14.60 -1.65
N ASP A 45 3.82 13.52 -1.53
CA ASP A 45 4.17 12.60 -2.59
C ASP A 45 3.32 11.34 -2.44
N VAL A 46 2.31 11.20 -3.28
CA VAL A 46 1.41 10.04 -3.31
C VAL A 46 2.13 8.92 -4.02
N ILE A 47 2.43 7.84 -3.29
CA ILE A 47 3.20 6.70 -3.77
C ILE A 47 2.35 5.88 -4.73
N ASP A 48 1.12 5.62 -4.33
CA ASP A 48 0.11 4.91 -5.11
C ASP A 48 -1.29 5.24 -4.56
N ALA A 49 -2.34 4.75 -5.23
CA ALA A 49 -3.68 4.66 -4.66
C ALA A 49 -4.26 3.30 -5.04
N GLN A 50 -4.28 2.33 -4.13
CA GLN A 50 -4.82 1.00 -4.39
C GLN A 50 -6.23 0.85 -3.82
N TYR A 51 -7.03 -0.10 -4.32
CA TYR A 51 -8.25 -0.49 -3.61
C TYR A 51 -7.94 -1.31 -2.36
N GLY A 52 -8.51 -0.92 -1.22
CA GLY A 52 -8.71 -1.80 -0.06
C GLY A 52 -10.06 -2.52 -0.09
N GLY A 53 -10.89 -2.19 -1.09
CA GLY A 53 -12.17 -2.81 -1.38
C GLY A 53 -13.00 -1.98 -2.36
N ILE A 54 -13.74 -2.65 -3.26
CA ILE A 54 -14.67 -1.97 -4.17
C ILE A 54 -15.93 -2.79 -4.39
N LEU A 55 -17.08 -2.16 -4.13
CA LEU A 55 -18.42 -2.65 -4.42
C LEU A 55 -19.08 -1.74 -5.47
N THR A 56 -20.36 -1.97 -5.76
CA THR A 56 -21.12 -1.20 -6.76
C THR A 56 -21.15 0.30 -6.44
N ASP A 57 -21.36 0.65 -5.18
CA ASP A 57 -21.63 2.02 -4.72
C ASP A 57 -20.80 2.43 -3.51
N THR A 58 -19.89 1.59 -3.04
CA THR A 58 -18.98 1.90 -1.93
C THR A 58 -17.56 1.42 -2.26
N ALA A 59 -16.57 2.13 -1.75
CA ALA A 59 -15.17 1.77 -1.94
C ALA A 59 -14.30 2.17 -0.75
N SER A 60 -13.17 1.48 -0.64
CA SER A 60 -12.02 1.82 0.19
C SER A 60 -10.83 1.97 -0.74
N VAL A 61 -10.20 3.14 -0.72
CA VAL A 61 -8.96 3.40 -1.47
C VAL A 61 -7.86 3.70 -0.46
N LEU A 62 -6.80 2.91 -0.48
CA LEU A 62 -5.64 3.08 0.39
C LEU A 62 -4.62 3.93 -0.35
N VAL A 63 -4.31 5.09 0.22
CA VAL A 63 -3.40 6.07 -0.40
C VAL A 63 -2.13 6.17 0.44
N PRO A 64 -1.09 5.36 0.16
CA PRO A 64 0.22 5.52 0.77
C PRO A 64 0.87 6.82 0.30
N CYS A 65 1.30 7.64 1.26
CA CYS A 65 1.94 8.93 1.00
C CYS A 65 3.26 9.06 1.74
N ARG A 66 4.19 9.76 1.10
CA ARG A 66 5.33 10.39 1.75
C ARG A 66 5.03 11.88 1.91
N VAL A 67 5.35 12.40 3.09
CA VAL A 67 5.14 13.82 3.42
C VAL A 67 6.48 14.43 3.76
N TYR A 68 6.79 15.55 3.12
CA TYR A 68 7.97 16.35 3.38
C TYR A 68 7.56 17.63 4.09
N THR A 69 8.23 17.97 5.18
CA THR A 69 8.06 19.24 5.90
C THR A 69 9.41 19.91 6.10
N ILE A 70 9.42 21.21 6.42
CA ILE A 70 10.64 21.91 6.82
C ILE A 70 10.56 22.19 8.33
N SER A 71 11.54 21.70 9.09
CA SER A 71 11.69 21.98 10.52
C SER A 71 13.16 22.22 10.84
N GLY A 72 13.46 23.25 11.64
CA GLY A 72 14.84 23.59 12.01
C GLY A 72 15.79 23.81 10.82
N GLY A 73 15.28 24.31 9.69
CA GLY A 73 16.06 24.49 8.47
C GLY A 73 16.47 23.19 7.78
N LYS A 74 15.77 22.08 8.02
CA LYS A 74 15.99 20.78 7.35
C LYS A 74 14.69 20.23 6.80
N VAL A 75 14.78 19.48 5.70
CA VAL A 75 13.65 18.68 5.22
C VAL A 75 13.50 17.46 6.13
N ILE A 76 12.31 17.30 6.69
CA ILE A 76 11.91 16.11 7.45
C ILE A 76 11.01 15.28 6.55
N THR A 77 11.30 13.97 6.45
CA THR A 77 10.51 13.02 5.69
C THR A 77 9.74 12.11 6.64
N GLY A 78 8.42 12.07 6.45
CA GLY A 78 7.53 11.12 7.10
C GLY A 78 6.45 10.68 6.12
N GLY A 79 5.27 10.37 6.63
CA GLY A 79 4.10 10.05 5.82
C GLY A 79 3.19 9.04 6.50
N THR A 80 2.09 8.72 5.83
CA THR A 80 1.08 7.80 6.32
C THR A 80 0.40 7.14 5.13
N THR A 81 -0.29 6.01 5.36
CA THR A 81 -1.27 5.46 4.43
C THR A 81 -2.64 5.86 4.94
N VAL A 82 -3.50 6.42 4.08
CA VAL A 82 -4.87 6.78 4.46
C VAL A 82 -5.83 5.83 3.77
N ASP A 83 -6.65 5.14 4.55
CA ASP A 83 -7.84 4.44 4.05
C ASP A 83 -8.96 5.46 3.86
N VAL A 84 -9.32 5.69 2.60
CA VAL A 84 -10.37 6.61 2.20
C VAL A 84 -11.64 5.82 1.90
N ARG A 85 -12.70 6.08 2.67
CA ARG A 85 -14.03 5.50 2.42
C ARG A 85 -14.79 6.40 1.46
N LEU A 86 -15.42 5.78 0.46
CA LEU A 86 -16.21 6.48 -0.54
C LEU A 86 -17.59 5.84 -0.69
N SER A 87 -18.56 6.67 -1.08
CA SER A 87 -19.84 6.23 -1.63
C SER A 87 -20.08 6.84 -3.01
N LYS A 88 -20.85 6.15 -3.86
CA LYS A 88 -21.25 6.58 -5.20
C LYS A 88 -22.73 6.91 -5.21
N THR A 89 -23.08 8.12 -5.66
CA THR A 89 -24.47 8.54 -5.86
C THR A 89 -24.58 9.25 -7.19
N ASN A 90 -25.57 8.87 -8.01
CA ASN A 90 -25.77 9.42 -9.36
C ASN A 90 -24.48 9.38 -10.20
N GLY A 91 -23.75 8.26 -10.14
CA GLY A 91 -22.50 8.05 -10.86
C GLY A 91 -21.28 8.77 -10.29
N SER A 92 -21.43 9.61 -9.26
CA SER A 92 -20.33 10.42 -8.69
C SER A 92 -19.86 9.87 -7.34
N TRP A 93 -18.55 9.68 -7.21
CA TRP A 93 -17.91 9.27 -5.96
C TRP A 93 -17.74 10.44 -5.00
N ARG A 94 -17.96 10.21 -3.70
CA ARG A 94 -17.76 11.17 -2.62
C ARG A 94 -17.06 10.50 -1.44
N VAL A 95 -16.12 11.22 -0.83
CA VAL A 95 -15.46 10.75 0.41
C VAL A 95 -16.45 10.81 1.56
N THR A 96 -16.56 9.72 2.31
CA THR A 96 -17.41 9.59 3.50
C THR A 96 -16.58 9.53 4.78
N ALA A 97 -15.36 9.00 4.73
CA ALA A 97 -14.44 8.98 5.85
C ALA A 97 -12.96 8.91 5.41
N LEU A 98 -12.08 9.35 6.29
CA LEU A 98 -10.62 9.28 6.14
C LEU A 98 -10.04 8.64 7.40
N HIS A 99 -9.28 7.55 7.22
CA HIS A 99 -8.65 6.82 8.32
C HIS A 99 -7.13 6.75 8.10
N PRO A 100 -6.36 7.75 8.57
CA PRO A 100 -4.91 7.68 8.56
C PRO A 100 -4.40 6.48 9.36
N ALA A 101 -3.35 5.85 8.86
CA ALA A 101 -2.70 4.73 9.51
C ALA A 101 -2.22 5.10 10.93
N GLN A 102 -2.40 4.16 11.86
CA GLN A 102 -1.93 4.25 13.24
C GLN A 102 -0.95 3.09 13.53
N PRO A 103 0.30 3.18 13.04
CA PRO A 103 1.31 2.18 13.39
C PRO A 103 1.59 2.21 14.90
N GLY A 104 1.93 1.05 15.46
CA GLY A 104 2.30 0.95 16.87
C GLY A 104 3.59 1.71 17.20
N LYS A 105 3.85 1.93 18.50
CA LYS A 105 5.11 2.53 18.96
C LYS A 105 6.29 1.66 18.52
N ALA A 106 7.36 2.29 18.03
CA ALA A 106 8.59 1.59 17.69
C ALA A 106 9.19 0.88 18.91
N ILE A 107 9.66 -0.35 18.72
CA ILE A 107 10.35 -1.12 19.75
C ILE A 107 11.87 -1.01 19.58
N THR A 108 12.61 -1.18 20.68
CA THR A 108 14.07 -1.03 20.67
C THR A 108 14.78 -2.20 19.99
N ALA A 109 14.28 -3.43 20.18
CA ALA A 109 14.90 -4.64 19.66
C ALA A 109 14.04 -5.27 18.57
N LEU A 110 14.38 -5.00 17.31
CA LEU A 110 13.71 -5.61 16.15
C LEU A 110 14.20 -7.04 15.90
N SER A 111 13.37 -7.86 15.25
CA SER A 111 13.81 -9.15 14.70
C SER A 111 14.87 -8.93 13.61
N THR A 112 15.63 -9.99 13.30
CA THR A 112 16.61 -9.94 12.20
C THR A 112 15.92 -9.69 10.86
N ALA A 113 14.80 -10.35 10.60
CA ALA A 113 14.02 -10.16 9.38
C ALA A 113 13.52 -8.71 9.25
N ALA A 114 13.02 -8.11 10.34
CA ALA A 114 12.57 -6.72 10.35
C ALA A 114 13.70 -5.74 10.00
N ARG A 115 14.88 -5.91 10.60
CA ARG A 115 16.06 -5.08 10.26
C ARG A 115 16.46 -5.25 8.80
N GLN A 116 16.50 -6.49 8.31
CA GLN A 116 16.88 -6.79 6.94
C GLN A 116 15.92 -6.15 5.94
N VAL A 117 14.60 -6.30 6.13
CA VAL A 117 13.59 -5.68 5.26
C VAL A 117 13.73 -4.16 5.23
N LEU A 118 13.88 -3.51 6.40
CA LEU A 118 14.05 -2.06 6.49
C LEU A 118 15.31 -1.53 5.80
N SER A 119 16.33 -2.36 5.63
CA SER A 119 17.59 -2.02 4.96
C SER A 119 17.68 -2.49 3.49
N ASN A 120 16.71 -3.27 3.00
CA ASN A 120 16.81 -3.93 1.71
C ASN A 120 16.42 -2.97 0.58
N GLY A 121 17.39 -2.60 -0.26
CA GLY A 121 17.17 -1.71 -1.41
C GLY A 121 16.31 -2.28 -2.55
N GLN A 122 15.98 -3.58 -2.53
CA GLN A 122 15.01 -4.17 -3.45
C GLN A 122 13.55 -4.04 -2.94
N ILE A 123 13.34 -3.60 -1.71
CA ILE A 123 12.02 -3.44 -1.09
C ILE A 123 11.76 -1.95 -0.84
N THR A 124 10.81 -1.38 -1.57
CA THR A 124 10.37 0.00 -1.33
C THR A 124 9.18 0.01 -0.40
N LEU A 125 9.33 0.63 0.77
CA LEU A 125 8.29 0.75 1.79
C LEU A 125 7.71 2.17 1.84
N PRO A 126 6.39 2.32 1.88
CA PRO A 126 5.74 3.53 2.35
C PRO A 126 6.10 3.82 3.81
N PRO A 127 6.11 5.09 4.25
CA PRO A 127 6.43 5.45 5.62
C PRO A 127 5.62 4.70 6.69
N ALA A 128 4.30 4.50 6.48
CA ALA A 128 3.45 3.75 7.40
C ALA A 128 3.85 2.28 7.50
N SER A 129 4.08 1.60 6.36
CA SER A 129 4.55 0.20 6.35
C SER A 129 5.91 0.04 7.04
N ALA A 130 6.83 0.99 6.84
CA ALA A 130 8.11 0.99 7.57
C ALA A 130 7.92 1.22 9.08
N ALA A 131 6.92 2.01 9.48
CA ALA A 131 6.57 2.20 10.89
C ALA A 131 5.91 0.95 11.50
N ASP A 132 5.07 0.24 10.75
CA ASP A 132 4.50 -1.05 11.16
C ASP A 132 5.59 -2.06 11.48
N ILE A 133 6.60 -2.20 10.61
CA ILE A 133 7.75 -3.09 10.86
C ILE A 133 8.52 -2.65 12.11
N ARG A 134 8.79 -1.34 12.26
CA ARG A 134 9.47 -0.82 13.46
C ARG A 134 8.68 -1.01 14.75
N SER A 135 7.37 -1.16 14.67
CA SER A 135 6.52 -1.45 15.84
C SER A 135 6.65 -2.90 16.34
N GLY A 136 7.26 -3.79 15.56
CA GLY A 136 7.36 -5.22 15.88
C GLY A 136 6.05 -5.99 15.76
N GLN A 137 5.02 -5.40 15.14
CA GLN A 137 3.69 -6.00 15.00
C GLN A 137 3.46 -6.69 13.65
N VAL A 138 4.48 -6.76 12.80
CA VAL A 138 4.48 -7.52 11.53
C VAL A 138 5.15 -8.86 11.78
N HIS A 139 4.50 -9.95 11.38
CA HIS A 139 5.01 -11.28 11.64
C HIS A 139 6.26 -11.60 10.79
N ASP A 140 7.17 -12.39 11.34
CA ASP A 140 8.43 -12.74 10.65
C ASP A 140 8.20 -13.59 9.39
N SER A 141 7.07 -14.28 9.25
CA SER A 141 6.69 -14.98 8.01
C SER A 141 6.50 -14.01 6.84
N VAL A 142 5.80 -12.89 7.08
CA VAL A 142 5.62 -11.79 6.11
C VAL A 142 6.99 -11.24 5.73
N LEU A 143 7.81 -10.88 6.72
CA LEU A 143 9.12 -10.26 6.51
C LEU A 143 10.09 -11.19 5.77
N THR A 144 10.12 -12.47 6.14
CA THR A 144 10.96 -13.48 5.48
C THR A 144 10.51 -13.71 4.05
N THR A 145 9.21 -13.73 3.78
CA THR A 145 8.68 -13.87 2.42
C THR A 145 9.04 -12.67 1.56
N MET A 146 8.91 -11.45 2.09
CA MET A 146 9.35 -10.25 1.39
C MET A 146 10.85 -10.29 1.06
N LEU A 147 11.70 -10.79 1.96
CA LEU A 147 13.13 -10.96 1.72
C LEU A 147 13.43 -12.02 0.65
N GLU A 148 12.69 -13.14 0.65
CA GLU A 148 12.87 -14.19 -0.34
C GLU A 148 12.46 -13.73 -1.74
N LEU A 149 11.29 -13.07 -1.85
CA LEU A 149 10.85 -12.44 -3.09
C LEU A 149 11.85 -11.39 -3.58
N ALA A 150 12.43 -10.61 -2.65
CA ALA A 150 13.41 -9.57 -2.95
C ALA A 150 14.74 -10.08 -3.54
N LYS A 151 15.00 -11.40 -3.50
CA LYS A 151 16.15 -12.00 -4.21
C LYS A 151 15.97 -11.98 -5.73
N THR A 152 14.73 -11.96 -6.19
CA THR A 152 14.36 -12.03 -7.63
C THR A 152 13.67 -10.76 -8.12
N TYR A 153 12.87 -10.12 -7.26
CA TYR A 153 12.01 -9.00 -7.62
C TYR A 153 12.40 -7.74 -6.87
N ARG A 154 12.30 -6.58 -7.54
CA ARG A 154 12.16 -5.29 -6.86
C ARG A 154 10.69 -5.08 -6.57
N ILE A 155 10.32 -4.95 -5.31
CA ILE A 155 8.92 -4.84 -4.88
C ILE A 155 8.63 -3.46 -4.32
N GLY A 156 7.55 -2.85 -4.80
CA GLY A 156 6.95 -1.65 -4.21
C GLY A 156 5.73 -2.05 -3.39
N VAL A 157 5.83 -1.85 -2.07
CA VAL A 157 4.76 -2.12 -1.13
C VAL A 157 3.81 -0.93 -1.06
N SER A 158 2.52 -1.19 -0.88
CA SER A 158 1.47 -0.18 -0.68
C SER A 158 1.00 -0.17 0.78
N VAL A 159 0.76 -1.34 1.35
CA VAL A 159 0.35 -1.51 2.74
C VAL A 159 0.83 -2.84 3.30
N ILE A 160 1.09 -2.87 4.61
CA ILE A 160 1.36 -4.12 5.36
C ILE A 160 0.27 -4.31 6.41
N ARG A 161 0.12 -3.36 7.32
CA ARG A 161 -0.79 -3.52 8.47
C ARG A 161 -1.68 -2.32 8.71
N SER A 162 -1.09 -1.19 9.07
CA SER A 162 -1.83 0.01 9.42
C SER A 162 -2.29 0.73 8.15
N GLY A 163 -3.49 1.32 8.19
CA GLY A 163 -4.09 1.97 7.03
C GLY A 163 -4.83 1.01 6.08
N HIS A 164 -5.03 -0.25 6.46
CA HIS A 164 -5.94 -1.20 5.80
C HIS A 164 -7.25 -1.35 6.61
N PRO A 165 -8.42 -1.57 5.98
CA PRO A 165 -9.66 -1.99 6.64
C PRO A 165 -9.48 -3.14 7.64
N LEU A 166 -10.25 -3.11 8.74
CA LEU A 166 -10.19 -4.16 9.77
C LEU A 166 -10.69 -5.52 9.25
N ASP A 167 -11.80 -5.49 8.52
CA ASP A 167 -12.41 -6.64 7.86
C ASP A 167 -12.21 -6.55 6.34
N VAL A 168 -12.34 -7.69 5.67
CA VAL A 168 -12.49 -7.72 4.21
C VAL A 168 -13.68 -6.84 3.84
N PHE A 169 -13.43 -5.86 2.98
CA PHE A 169 -14.36 -4.76 2.74
C PHE A 169 -15.75 -5.25 2.32
N GLY A 170 -16.78 -4.68 2.96
CA GLY A 170 -18.18 -5.10 2.75
C GLY A 170 -18.59 -6.37 3.48
N THR A 171 -17.74 -6.93 4.34
CA THR A 171 -18.02 -8.14 5.11
C THR A 171 -17.65 -7.96 6.59
N THR A 172 -17.94 -8.98 7.40
CA THR A 172 -17.49 -9.10 8.80
C THR A 172 -16.32 -10.08 8.95
N ARG A 173 -15.73 -10.53 7.83
CA ARG A 173 -14.60 -11.46 7.86
C ARG A 173 -13.32 -10.67 8.15
N PRO A 174 -12.57 -10.98 9.21
CA PRO A 174 -11.34 -10.27 9.53
C PRO A 174 -10.31 -10.31 8.40
N SER A 175 -9.63 -9.18 8.18
CA SER A 175 -8.47 -9.10 7.30
C SER A 175 -7.19 -9.58 8.01
N ASP A 176 -6.23 -10.08 7.23
CA ASP A 176 -4.91 -10.44 7.74
C ASP A 176 -3.98 -9.22 7.91
N HIS A 177 -4.27 -8.09 7.23
CA HIS A 177 -3.44 -6.88 7.34
C HIS A 177 -3.37 -6.34 8.77
N PRO A 178 -4.48 -6.03 9.48
CA PRO A 178 -4.42 -5.48 10.84
C PRO A 178 -3.70 -6.39 11.86
N ARG A 179 -3.61 -7.69 11.55
CA ARG A 179 -2.92 -8.70 12.35
C ARG A 179 -1.42 -8.79 12.07
N GLY A 180 -0.92 -8.02 11.11
CA GLY A 180 0.48 -8.05 10.68
C GLY A 180 0.83 -9.29 9.87
N ARG A 181 -0.16 -9.90 9.22
CA ARG A 181 -0.06 -11.20 8.52
C ARG A 181 -0.24 -11.09 7.01
N ALA A 182 -0.17 -9.89 6.46
CA ALA A 182 -0.26 -9.70 5.01
C ALA A 182 0.55 -8.51 4.55
N PHE A 183 0.78 -8.45 3.24
CA PHE A 183 1.29 -7.26 2.57
C PHE A 183 0.76 -7.21 1.13
N ASP A 184 0.61 -5.99 0.62
CA ASP A 184 0.21 -5.75 -0.75
C ASP A 184 1.37 -5.13 -1.55
N THR A 185 1.49 -5.59 -2.79
CA THR A 185 2.52 -5.17 -3.74
C THR A 185 1.85 -4.51 -4.95
N TRP A 186 1.99 -3.20 -5.08
CA TRP A 186 1.44 -2.44 -6.21
C TRP A 186 2.43 -2.33 -7.38
N GLN A 187 3.72 -2.61 -7.16
CA GLN A 187 4.77 -2.46 -8.17
C GLN A 187 5.76 -3.64 -8.14
N LEU A 188 6.08 -4.15 -9.33
CA LEU A 188 7.07 -5.21 -9.56
C LEU A 188 8.11 -4.72 -10.59
N ASN A 189 9.40 -4.76 -10.24
CA ASN A 189 10.50 -4.39 -11.14
C ASN A 189 10.32 -2.99 -11.76
N GLY A 190 9.83 -2.03 -10.97
CA GLY A 190 9.56 -0.65 -11.41
C GLY A 190 8.28 -0.49 -12.24
N ARG A 191 7.47 -1.54 -12.39
CA ARG A 191 6.24 -1.55 -13.19
C ARG A 191 5.03 -1.73 -12.28
N ALA A 192 4.07 -0.80 -12.34
CA ALA A 192 2.84 -0.91 -11.58
C ALA A 192 2.05 -2.14 -12.02
N VAL A 193 1.51 -2.91 -11.08
CA VAL A 193 0.71 -4.12 -11.37
C VAL A 193 -0.49 -3.77 -12.25
N VAL A 194 -1.14 -2.64 -11.97
CA VAL A 194 -2.29 -2.13 -12.75
C VAL A 194 -1.94 -1.69 -14.17
N SER A 195 -0.67 -1.50 -14.51
CA SER A 195 -0.29 -1.00 -15.83
C SER A 195 -0.58 -2.05 -16.90
N PRO A 196 -1.27 -1.71 -18.00
CA PRO A 196 -1.54 -2.65 -19.09
C PRO A 196 -0.27 -3.13 -19.81
N THR A 197 0.86 -2.46 -19.58
CA THR A 197 2.17 -2.85 -20.14
C THR A 197 3.00 -3.72 -19.20
N THR A 198 2.51 -4.01 -18.00
CA THR A 198 3.16 -4.96 -17.09
C THR A 198 2.85 -6.37 -17.57
N SER A 199 3.89 -7.17 -17.79
CA SER A 199 3.72 -8.52 -18.33
C SER A 199 2.86 -9.37 -17.40
N ARG A 200 1.84 -10.04 -17.97
CA ARG A 200 1.07 -11.05 -17.24
C ARG A 200 1.98 -12.12 -16.63
N SER A 201 3.00 -12.59 -17.37
CA SER A 201 3.92 -13.62 -16.86
C SER A 201 4.75 -13.14 -15.65
N LEU A 202 5.07 -11.84 -15.59
CA LEU A 202 5.75 -11.26 -14.44
C LEU A 202 4.84 -11.29 -13.19
N ILE A 203 3.58 -10.86 -13.36
CA ILE A 203 2.61 -10.82 -12.25
C ILE A 203 2.28 -12.24 -11.78
N THR A 204 1.94 -13.16 -12.69
CA THR A 204 1.58 -14.53 -12.32
C THR A 204 2.79 -15.30 -11.77
N GLY A 205 4.00 -15.05 -12.28
CA GLY A 205 5.23 -15.60 -11.71
C GLY A 205 5.47 -15.13 -10.27
N TYR A 206 5.25 -13.84 -10.00
CA TYR A 206 5.33 -13.30 -8.64
C TYR A 206 4.27 -13.90 -7.70
N MET A 207 3.03 -14.06 -8.18
CA MET A 207 1.96 -14.73 -7.42
C MET A 207 2.33 -16.18 -7.07
N HIS A 208 2.84 -16.96 -8.03
CA HIS A 208 3.33 -18.32 -7.76
C HIS A 208 4.51 -18.34 -6.79
N ALA A 209 5.43 -17.38 -6.88
CA ALA A 209 6.53 -17.27 -5.93
C ALA A 209 6.04 -16.99 -4.50
N ALA A 210 5.08 -16.07 -4.34
CA ALA A 210 4.52 -15.77 -3.02
C ALA A 210 3.86 -17.01 -2.39
N GLU A 211 3.12 -17.80 -3.18
CA GLU A 211 2.51 -19.05 -2.72
C GLU A 211 3.56 -20.09 -2.34
N SER A 212 4.59 -20.32 -3.17
CA SER A 212 5.60 -21.34 -2.92
C SER A 212 6.48 -21.06 -1.69
N ILE A 213 6.56 -19.80 -1.27
CA ILE A 213 7.28 -19.36 -0.06
C ILE A 213 6.38 -19.42 1.20
N GLY A 214 5.07 -19.69 1.03
CA GLY A 214 4.17 -20.01 2.14
C GLY A 214 2.96 -19.08 2.28
N SER A 215 2.70 -18.18 1.34
CA SER A 215 1.44 -17.44 1.31
C SER A 215 0.28 -18.41 1.06
N TYR A 216 -0.68 -18.46 1.98
CA TYR A 216 -1.88 -19.30 1.81
C TYR A 216 -3.01 -18.56 1.11
N ASN A 217 -2.87 -17.25 0.92
CA ASN A 217 -3.87 -16.38 0.35
C ASN A 217 -3.20 -15.36 -0.57
N VAL A 218 -3.24 -15.64 -1.88
CA VAL A 218 -2.61 -14.82 -2.92
C VAL A 218 -3.68 -14.24 -3.84
N GLY A 219 -3.91 -12.94 -3.70
CA GLY A 219 -4.85 -12.18 -4.53
C GLY A 219 -4.12 -11.42 -5.62
N GLY A 220 -4.70 -11.34 -6.82
CA GLY A 220 -4.12 -10.51 -7.88
C GLY A 220 -5.04 -10.34 -9.09
N PRO A 221 -4.57 -9.66 -10.15
CA PRO A 221 -5.42 -9.34 -11.30
C PRO A 221 -5.73 -10.53 -12.20
N TYR A 222 -5.08 -11.68 -11.97
CA TYR A 222 -5.28 -12.88 -12.78
C TYR A 222 -5.66 -14.06 -11.90
N GLN A 223 -6.79 -14.70 -12.22
CA GLN A 223 -7.14 -15.96 -11.60
C GLN A 223 -6.15 -17.05 -12.01
N LEU A 224 -5.57 -17.71 -11.01
CA LEU A 224 -4.69 -18.88 -11.16
C LEU A 224 -5.38 -20.12 -10.58
N SER A 225 -4.88 -21.29 -10.96
CA SER A 225 -5.36 -22.57 -10.41
C SER A 225 -4.71 -22.85 -9.05
N GLY A 226 -5.49 -23.32 -8.09
CA GLY A 226 -5.02 -23.70 -6.75
C GLY A 226 -5.80 -22.99 -5.63
N ALA A 227 -5.87 -23.61 -4.45
CA ALA A 227 -6.72 -23.13 -3.36
C ALA A 227 -6.24 -21.82 -2.73
N ALA A 228 -4.96 -21.47 -2.90
CA ALA A 228 -4.39 -20.24 -2.38
C ALA A 228 -4.74 -19.00 -3.23
N PHE A 229 -5.11 -19.18 -4.50
CA PHE A 229 -5.22 -18.08 -5.46
C PHE A 229 -6.64 -17.57 -5.62
N PHE A 230 -6.79 -16.25 -5.69
CA PHE A 230 -8.05 -15.61 -6.02
C PHE A 230 -7.83 -14.34 -6.85
N SER A 231 -8.88 -13.91 -7.54
CA SER A 231 -8.91 -12.69 -8.31
C SER A 231 -10.28 -12.05 -8.22
N ASP A 232 -10.29 -10.76 -7.96
CA ASP A 232 -11.50 -9.95 -7.90
C ASP A 232 -11.18 -8.51 -8.31
N ARG A 233 -12.20 -7.63 -8.27
CA ARG A 233 -12.03 -6.23 -8.64
C ARG A 233 -11.08 -5.48 -7.71
N THR A 234 -11.05 -5.80 -6.42
CA THR A 234 -10.18 -5.12 -5.44
C THR A 234 -8.72 -5.37 -5.78
N HIS A 235 -8.38 -6.59 -6.19
CA HIS A 235 -7.00 -7.01 -6.46
C HIS A 235 -6.58 -6.78 -7.92
N HIS A 236 -7.30 -5.94 -8.66
CA HIS A 236 -6.97 -5.62 -10.05
C HIS A 236 -5.67 -4.81 -10.19
N ASP A 237 -5.32 -4.05 -9.15
CA ASP A 237 -4.24 -3.06 -9.18
C ASP A 237 -3.01 -3.44 -8.33
N HIS A 238 -3.08 -4.54 -7.58
CA HIS A 238 -2.01 -5.02 -6.70
C HIS A 238 -2.00 -6.54 -6.58
N VAL A 239 -0.92 -7.08 -6.03
CA VAL A 239 -0.86 -8.48 -5.56
C VAL A 239 -0.87 -8.50 -4.04
N HIS A 240 -1.85 -9.22 -3.48
CA HIS A 240 -1.98 -9.50 -2.05
C HIS A 240 -1.27 -10.81 -1.69
N ALA A 241 -0.61 -10.85 -0.54
CA ALA A 241 -0.09 -12.08 0.06
C ALA A 241 -0.39 -12.13 1.56
N GLY A 242 -1.17 -13.13 1.98
CA GLY A 242 -1.59 -13.38 3.36
C GLY A 242 -1.01 -14.68 3.95
N PHE A 243 -0.74 -14.67 5.25
CA PHE A 243 -0.06 -15.73 5.99
C PHE A 243 -0.86 -16.16 7.22
N ARG A 244 -0.88 -17.46 7.54
CA ARG A 244 -1.65 -17.97 8.69
C ARG A 244 -1.03 -17.56 10.03
N THR A 245 0.29 -17.54 10.06
CA THR A 245 1.10 -17.15 11.20
C THR A 245 2.02 -16.07 10.70
#